data_AF-A0A951JQL3-F1
#
_entry.id   AF-A0A951JQL3-F1
#
_cell.length_a   1.000
_cell.length_b   1.000
_cell.length_c   1.000
_cell.angle_alpha   90.00
_cell.angle_beta   90.00
_cell.angle_gamma   90.00
#
_symmetry.space_group_name_H-M   'P 1'
#
loop_
_entity.id
_entity.type
_entity.pdbx_description
1 polymer ?
#
loop_
_entity_poly.entity_id
_entity_poly.type
_entity_poly.pdbx_seq_one_letter_code
_entity_poly.pdbx_strand_id
1 'polypeptide(L)'
;MSSASPASGPFTRLLDAIPNWVGFGLIILVGVVLVIVGALGPNGGAIAFGVATVISAIIAWVSGARSQPRVDPFKRRFGGTVKEIDQLPWIVIFGLYVIALVVSLVTA
;
A
#
# COMPACT_ATOMS: atom_id res chain seq x y z
N MET A 1 -1.59 30.33 -12.06
CA MET A 1 -0.84 29.73 -10.94
C MET A 1 -0.51 28.30 -11.31
N SER A 2 0.76 28.05 -11.60
CA SER A 2 1.26 26.77 -12.08
C SER A 2 1.14 25.72 -10.98
N SER A 3 0.25 24.73 -11.17
CA SER A 3 0.23 23.51 -10.38
C SER A 3 1.53 22.75 -10.68
N ALA A 4 2.53 22.91 -9.82
CA ALA A 4 3.70 22.05 -9.81
C ALA A 4 3.22 20.61 -9.60
N SER A 5 3.07 19.86 -10.69
CA SER A 5 2.77 18.43 -10.66
C SER A 5 3.89 17.74 -9.90
N PRO A 6 3.66 17.11 -8.73
CA PRO A 6 4.71 16.44 -7.97
C PRO A 6 5.20 15.14 -8.65
N ALA A 7 4.75 14.86 -9.88
CA ALA A 7 4.70 13.50 -10.42
C ALA A 7 5.80 13.14 -11.44
N SER A 8 6.82 13.98 -11.64
CA SER A 8 7.93 13.75 -12.59
C SER A 8 9.26 13.36 -11.93
N GLY A 9 9.23 12.80 -10.73
CA GLY A 9 10.44 12.29 -10.07
C GLY A 9 10.97 10.98 -10.68
N PRO A 10 12.26 10.64 -10.47
CA PRO A 10 12.81 9.33 -10.85
C PRO A 10 12.07 8.17 -10.16
N PHE A 11 11.47 8.44 -8.99
CA PHE A 11 10.69 7.48 -8.22
C PHE A 11 9.41 7.04 -8.93
N THR A 12 8.68 7.95 -9.58
CA THR A 12 7.48 7.60 -10.36
C THR A 12 7.82 6.74 -11.57
N ARG A 13 8.96 6.99 -12.23
CA ARG A 13 9.45 6.16 -13.34
C ARG A 13 9.79 4.74 -12.90
N LEU A 14 10.37 4.58 -11.70
CA LEU A 14 10.69 3.27 -11.13
C LEU A 14 9.42 2.49 -10.79
N LEU A 15 8.44 3.15 -10.15
CA LEU A 15 7.15 2.54 -9.82
C LEU A 15 6.31 2.21 -11.06
N ASP A 16 6.47 2.96 -12.15
CA ASP A 16 5.82 2.68 -13.43
C ASP A 16 6.48 1.54 -14.23
N ALA A 17 7.67 1.08 -13.84
CA ALA A 17 8.32 -0.08 -14.44
C ALA A 17 7.83 -1.40 -13.83
N ILE A 18 7.25 -1.36 -12.63
CA ILE A 18 6.84 -2.56 -11.89
C ILE A 18 5.37 -2.91 -12.24
N PRO A 19 5.08 -4.17 -12.62
CA PRO A 19 3.70 -4.62 -12.78
C PRO A 19 2.92 -4.49 -11.47
N ASN A 20 1.63 -4.10 -11.53
CA ASN A 20 0.88 -3.82 -10.30
C ASN A 20 0.83 -5.03 -9.35
N TRP A 21 0.69 -6.24 -9.90
CA TRP A 21 0.55 -7.47 -9.13
C TRP A 21 1.84 -7.82 -8.41
N VAL A 22 2.99 -7.50 -9.02
CA VAL A 22 4.32 -7.63 -8.38
C VAL A 22 4.44 -6.61 -7.25
N GLY A 23 4.10 -5.35 -7.50
CA GLY A 23 4.21 -4.29 -6.50
C GLY A 23 3.33 -4.55 -5.26
N PHE A 24 2.05 -4.85 -5.46
CA PHE A 24 1.15 -5.19 -4.35
C PHE A 24 1.50 -6.51 -3.69
N GLY A 25 1.90 -7.54 -4.45
CA GLY A 25 2.36 -8.81 -3.91
C GLY A 25 3.57 -8.66 -2.98
N LEU A 26 4.51 -7.78 -3.35
CA LEU A 26 5.70 -7.51 -2.54
C LEU A 26 5.34 -6.74 -1.25
N ILE A 27 4.40 -5.80 -1.29
CA ILE A 27 3.90 -5.11 -0.09
C ILE A 27 3.20 -6.09 0.86
N ILE A 28 2.36 -6.99 0.32
CA ILE A 28 1.72 -8.03 1.13
C ILE A 28 2.77 -8.92 1.79
N LEU A 29 3.79 -9.33 1.03
CA LEU A 29 4.88 -10.15 1.56
C LEU A 29 5.63 -9.44 2.70
N VAL A 30 5.91 -8.14 2.57
CA VAL A 30 6.50 -7.33 3.64
C VAL A 30 5.59 -7.28 4.88
N GLY A 31 4.28 -7.08 4.68
CA GLY A 31 3.30 -7.10 5.78
C GLY A 31 3.28 -8.45 6.52
N VAL A 32 3.31 -9.57 5.79
CA VAL A 32 3.39 -10.92 6.37
C VAL A 32 4.69 -11.12 7.15
N VAL A 33 5.83 -10.67 6.62
CA VAL A 33 7.13 -10.73 7.32
C VAL A 33 7.07 -9.94 8.63
N LEU A 34 6.48 -8.74 8.64
CA LEU A 34 6.31 -7.95 9.86
C LEU A 34 5.45 -8.67 10.91
N VAL A 35 4.39 -9.36 10.49
CA VAL A 35 3.57 -10.18 11.40
C VAL A 35 4.39 -11.32 12.00
N ILE A 36 5.16 -12.05 11.18
CA ILE A 36 5.99 -13.17 11.64
C ILE A 36 7.05 -12.68 12.62
N VAL A 37 7.78 -11.62 12.27
CA VAL A 37 8.81 -11.03 13.15
C VAL A 37 8.20 -10.52 14.45
N GLY A 38 7.04 -9.87 14.38
CA GLY A 38 6.30 -9.42 15.56
C GLY A 38 5.87 -10.57 16.46
N ALA A 39 5.43 -11.69 15.89
CA ALA A 39 5.04 -12.89 16.62
C ALA A 39 6.22 -13.60 17.30
N LEU A 40 7.43 -13.54 16.72
CA LEU A 40 8.65 -14.08 17.31
C LEU A 40 9.19 -13.23 18.46
N GLY A 41 8.93 -11.92 18.45
CA GLY A 41 9.44 -10.93 19.41
C GLY A 41 8.40 -10.36 20.38
N PRO A 42 7.32 -11.09 20.71
CA PRO A 42 6.02 -10.60 21.20
C PRO A 42 5.69 -9.10 21.03
N ASN A 43 5.97 -8.52 19.87
CA ASN A 43 5.77 -7.09 19.61
C ASN A 43 4.40 -6.85 18.93
N GLY A 44 3.39 -6.52 19.73
CA GLY A 44 2.03 -6.27 19.25
C GLY A 44 1.96 -5.18 18.18
N GLY A 45 2.83 -4.17 18.27
CA GLY A 45 2.96 -3.09 17.28
C GLY A 45 3.37 -3.58 15.90
N ALA A 46 4.37 -4.47 15.84
CA ALA A 46 4.85 -5.02 14.57
C ALA A 46 3.78 -5.87 13.88
N ILE A 47 3.00 -6.62 14.66
CA ILE A 47 1.85 -7.40 14.16
C ILE A 47 0.78 -6.46 13.61
N ALA A 48 0.42 -5.41 14.35
CA ALA A 48 -0.58 -4.43 13.94
C ALA A 48 -0.18 -3.71 12.65
N PHE A 49 1.09 -3.30 12.54
CA PHE A 49 1.63 -2.72 11.31
C PHE A 49 1.60 -3.70 10.15
N GLY A 50 2.05 -4.94 10.34
CA GLY A 50 2.03 -5.96 9.30
C GLY A 50 0.61 -6.22 8.77
N VAL A 51 -0.37 -6.35 9.66
CA VAL A 51 -1.79 -6.52 9.29
C VAL A 51 -2.32 -5.29 8.54
N ALA A 52 -2.04 -4.08 9.03
CA ALA A 52 -2.46 -2.85 8.37
C ALA A 52 -1.85 -2.73 6.96
N THR A 53 -0.59 -3.11 6.77
CA THR A 53 0.09 -3.12 5.48
C THR A 53 -0.57 -4.10 4.50
N VAL A 54 -0.88 -5.33 4.94
CA VAL A 54 -1.55 -6.33 4.09
C VAL A 54 -2.95 -5.86 3.68
N ILE A 55 -3.76 -5.41 4.64
CA ILE A 55 -5.14 -4.96 4.35
C ILE A 55 -5.11 -3.73 3.42
N SER A 56 -4.21 -2.78 3.68
CA SER A 56 -4.06 -1.59 2.84
C SER A 56 -3.67 -1.94 1.41
N ALA A 57 -2.75 -2.89 1.21
CA ALA A 57 -2.34 -3.35 -0.10
C ALA A 57 -3.49 -4.00 -0.88
N ILE A 58 -4.32 -4.81 -0.20
CA ILE A 58 -5.50 -5.44 -0.81
C ILE A 58 -6.53 -4.38 -1.21
N ILE A 59 -6.85 -3.44 -0.31
CA ILE A 59 -7.80 -2.36 -0.58
C ILE A 59 -7.33 -1.52 -1.77
N ALA A 60 -6.06 -1.13 -1.77
CA ALA A 60 -5.45 -0.37 -2.85
C ALA A 60 -5.48 -1.11 -4.20
N TRP A 61 -5.18 -2.41 -4.19
CA TRP A 61 -5.22 -3.23 -5.40
C TRP A 61 -6.64 -3.38 -5.95
N VAL A 62 -7.63 -3.67 -5.08
CA VAL A 62 -9.03 -3.81 -5.47
C VAL A 62 -9.62 -2.48 -5.96
N SER A 63 -9.32 -1.38 -5.26
CA SER A 63 -9.77 -0.05 -5.66
C SER A 63 -9.17 0.33 -7.01
N GLY A 64 -7.85 0.26 -7.18
CA GLY A 64 -7.20 0.55 -8.45
C GLY A 64 -7.65 -0.39 -9.57
N ALA A 65 -8.05 -1.63 -9.23
CA ALA A 65 -8.59 -2.54 -10.23
C ALA A 65 -10.00 -2.16 -10.73
N ARG A 66 -10.81 -1.51 -9.87
CA ARG A 66 -12.12 -0.98 -10.24
C ARG A 66 -12.04 0.35 -10.99
N SER A 67 -10.99 1.16 -10.76
CA SER A 67 -10.78 2.44 -11.46
C SER A 67 -10.47 2.26 -12.95
N GLN A 68 -9.83 1.15 -13.35
CA GLN A 68 -9.48 0.86 -14.75
C GLN A 68 -10.01 -0.48 -15.27
N PRO A 69 -11.34 -0.69 -15.37
CA PRO A 69 -11.92 -1.99 -15.69
C PRO A 69 -11.60 -2.50 -17.12
N ARG A 70 -11.10 -1.63 -18.02
CA ARG A 70 -10.81 -1.95 -19.44
C ARG A 70 -9.35 -2.27 -19.76
N VAL A 71 -8.44 -2.17 -18.79
CA VAL A 71 -7.01 -2.47 -19.00
C VAL A 71 -6.69 -3.85 -18.44
N ASP A 72 -6.07 -4.71 -19.24
CA ASP A 72 -5.59 -6.04 -18.81
C ASP A 72 -4.85 -5.92 -17.47
N PRO A 73 -5.22 -6.69 -16.42
CA PRO A 73 -4.58 -6.63 -15.10
C PRO A 73 -3.06 -6.81 -15.17
N PHE A 74 -2.59 -7.62 -16.12
CA PHE A 74 -1.17 -7.92 -16.34
C PHE A 74 -0.39 -6.81 -17.04
N LYS A 75 -1.06 -5.85 -17.68
CA LYS A 75 -0.44 -4.68 -18.31
C LYS A 75 -0.47 -3.43 -17.42
N ARG A 76 -1.13 -3.50 -16.26
CA ARG A 76 -1.23 -2.38 -15.33
C ARG A 76 0.08 -2.14 -14.62
N ARG A 77 0.50 -0.88 -14.58
CA ARG A 77 1.69 -0.41 -13.88
C ARG A 77 1.33 -0.06 -12.44
N PHE A 78 2.23 -0.36 -11.51
CA PHE A 78 2.02 -0.12 -10.09
C PHE A 78 1.85 1.39 -9.81
N GLY A 79 2.77 2.22 -10.31
CA GLY A 79 2.69 3.68 -10.16
C GLY A 79 1.42 4.31 -10.73
N GLY A 80 0.96 3.84 -11.89
CA GLY A 80 -0.33 4.23 -12.48
C GLY A 80 -1.53 3.83 -11.61
N THR A 81 -1.55 2.60 -11.12
CA THR A 81 -2.64 2.10 -10.26
C THR A 81 -2.75 2.93 -8.98
N VAL A 82 -1.61 3.23 -8.33
CA VAL A 82 -1.57 3.99 -7.07
C VAL A 82 -2.07 5.43 -7.24
N LYS A 83 -1.79 6.05 -8.39
CA LYS A 83 -2.25 7.43 -8.70
C LYS A 83 -3.74 7.53 -8.94
N GLU A 84 -4.39 6.43 -9.31
CA GLU A 84 -5.81 6.39 -9.70
C GLU A 84 -6.73 5.81 -8.60
N ILE A 85 -6.16 5.54 -7.42
CA ILE A 85 -6.94 5.18 -6.25
C ILE A 85 -7.70 6.44 -5.78
N ASP A 86 -9.02 6.29 -5.63
CA ASP A 86 -9.87 7.35 -5.10
C ASP A 86 -9.44 7.78 -3.69
N GLN A 87 -9.78 9.02 -3.31
CA GLN A 87 -9.42 9.57 -2.00
C GLN A 87 -10.01 8.77 -0.82
N LEU A 88 -11.17 8.11 -1.01
CA LEU A 88 -11.83 7.33 0.04
C LEU A 88 -10.98 6.11 0.50
N PRO A 89 -10.49 5.24 -0.39
CA PRO A 89 -9.54 4.19 -0.02
C PRO A 89 -8.29 4.72 0.68
N TRP A 90 -7.77 5.89 0.25
CA TRP A 90 -6.63 6.52 0.92
C TRP A 90 -6.93 6.91 2.37
N ILE A 91 -8.14 7.42 2.66
CA ILE A 91 -8.57 7.71 4.03
C ILE A 91 -8.60 6.44 4.87
N VAL A 92 -9.10 5.33 4.33
CA VAL A 92 -9.15 4.04 5.03
C VAL A 92 -7.74 3.52 5.32
N ILE A 93 -6.84 3.56 4.33
CA ILE A 93 -5.44 3.17 4.47
C ILE A 93 -4.77 4.03 5.55
N PHE A 94 -4.93 5.35 5.48
CA PHE A 94 -4.35 6.26 6.47
C PHE A 94 -4.89 5.96 7.88
N GLY A 95 -6.20 5.74 8.02
CA GLY A 95 -6.82 5.36 9.29
C GLY A 95 -6.24 4.07 9.87
N LEU A 96 -6.04 3.04 9.03
CA LEU A 96 -5.41 1.77 9.45
C LEU A 96 -3.98 1.99 9.97
N TYR A 97 -3.19 2.83 9.29
CA TYR A 97 -1.82 3.14 9.73
C TYR A 97 -1.80 3.95 11.04
N VAL A 98 -2.73 4.88 11.23
CA VAL A 98 -2.86 5.62 12.50
C VAL A 98 -3.21 4.67 13.64
N ILE A 99 -4.15 3.74 13.43
CA ILE A 99 -4.50 2.73 14.43
C ILE A 99 -3.29 1.83 14.74
N ALA A 100 -2.60 1.35 13.72
CA ALA A 100 -1.40 0.53 13.89
C ALA A 100 -0.29 1.26 14.66
N LEU A 101 -0.12 2.56 14.40
CA LEU A 101 0.82 3.40 15.13
C LEU A 101 0.42 3.57 16.60
N VAL A 102 -0.86 3.81 16.90
CA VAL A 102 -1.34 3.87 18.29
C VAL A 102 -1.12 2.55 19.00
N VAL A 103 -1.49 1.42 18.38
CA VAL A 103 -1.24 0.08 18.93
C VAL A 103 0.25 -0.12 19.18
N SER A 104 1.10 0.27 18.24
CA SER A 104 2.55 0.17 18.40
C SER A 104 3.09 1.04 19.52
N LEU A 105 2.57 2.25 19.75
CA LEU A 105 3.01 3.08 20.87
C LEU A 105 2.57 2.53 22.24
N VAL A 106 1.47 1.79 22.27
CA VAL A 106 0.92 1.18 23.49
C VAL A 106 1.53 -0.19 23.79
N THR A 107 1.95 -0.92 22.75
CA THR A 107 2.40 -2.32 22.85
C THR A 107 3.88 -2.53 22.48
N ALA A 108 4.63 -1.45 22.23
CA ALA A 108 6.10 -1.48 22.11
C ALA A 108 6.79 -1.42 23.47
#